data_AF-A0A8C1N642-F1
#
_entry.id   AF-A0A8C1N642-F1
#
_cell.length_a   1.000
_cell.length_b   1.000
_cell.length_c   1.000
_cell.angle_alpha   90.00
_cell.angle_beta   90.00
_cell.angle_gamma   90.00
#
_symmetry.space_group_name_H-M   'P 1'
#
loop_
_entity.id
_entity.type
_entity.pdbx_description
1 polymer ?
#
loop_
_entity_poly.entity_id
_entity_poly.type
_entity_poly.pdbx_seq_one_letter_code
_entity_poly.pdbx_strand_id
1 'polypeptide(L)'
;MELNGFHCDGEGCAEEQEEEPTALRLPRSKTETPCSIIATPGAESAAAGGSALREQRISKSTPAMLRLDSLKKNRPPFPWFGMDIGGTLVKLVYFEPKDITAEEEQEEVESLKSIRRYLTSHTAYGKMGIRDVHLELSDLILWGRKGNLHFIRFPTHELPGVVSGGPPECYYFEHPTDPERCEQKAYNLENPYPLLLVNIGSGVSILAVYSKDNYKRVTGTSLGGGTFLGLCCLLTGCSTFEEALAMATEGESTRVDKLVRDIYGGDYERFGLPGWAVASSFGNMICKEKRDSVSKEDLARATLVTITNNIGSITRMCALNENIERVVFVGNFLRVNTLSMKLLAYALDYWSKGQLKALFLRHEGYFGAVGALLELPNPS
;
A
#
# COMPACT_ATOMS: atom_id res chain seq x y z
N MET A 1 -32.94 36.29 41.58
CA MET A 1 -32.26 35.75 42.77
C MET A 1 -30.79 35.59 42.42
N GLU A 2 -29.94 35.60 43.44
CA GLU A 2 -28.49 35.77 43.38
C GLU A 2 -27.81 34.72 42.47
N LEU A 3 -26.80 35.07 41.64
CA LEU A 3 -25.47 35.62 41.95
C LEU A 3 -24.60 34.70 42.82
N ASN A 4 -23.69 33.98 42.16
CA ASN A 4 -22.35 33.62 42.63
C ASN A 4 -21.53 33.21 41.38
N GLY A 5 -20.31 33.69 41.12
CA GLY A 5 -19.50 34.64 41.88
C GLY A 5 -18.17 34.03 42.33
N PHE A 6 -17.22 33.85 41.41
CA PHE A 6 -15.82 33.57 41.72
C PHE A 6 -14.91 34.38 40.80
N HIS A 7 -13.95 35.08 41.41
CA HIS A 7 -12.90 35.89 40.79
C HIS A 7 -11.68 35.92 41.74
N CYS A 8 -10.67 36.73 41.45
CA CYS A 8 -9.26 36.61 41.85
C CYS A 8 -8.53 35.61 40.93
N ASP A 9 -7.76 36.06 39.93
CA ASP A 9 -6.53 36.90 39.98
C ASP A 9 -5.34 36.14 40.60
N GLY A 10 -4.17 36.01 39.95
CA GLY A 10 -3.82 36.37 38.57
C GLY A 10 -2.35 36.82 38.45
N GLU A 11 -1.63 36.36 37.43
CA GLU A 11 -0.33 36.93 37.00
C GLU A 11 0.10 36.34 35.63
N GLY A 12 0.90 37.06 34.85
CA GLY A 12 1.65 36.48 33.72
C GLY A 12 1.02 36.55 32.32
N CYS A 13 0.47 37.70 31.89
CA CYS A 13 0.40 37.96 30.45
C CYS A 13 1.80 38.29 29.90
N ALA A 14 2.20 37.65 28.80
CA ALA A 14 3.34 38.03 27.98
C ALA A 14 2.83 38.26 26.55
N GLU A 15 3.28 39.33 25.91
CA GLU A 15 2.65 39.89 24.71
C GLU A 15 2.98 39.09 23.44
N GLU A 16 1.99 38.95 22.56
CA GLU A 16 2.22 38.48 21.18
C GLU A 16 2.96 39.58 20.40
N GLN A 17 3.99 39.21 19.65
CA GLN A 17 4.62 40.08 18.65
C GLN A 17 4.48 39.44 17.27
N GLU A 18 3.83 40.16 16.36
CA GLU A 18 3.70 39.79 14.95
C GLU A 18 5.01 40.08 14.21
N GLU A 19 5.61 39.08 13.57
CA GLU A 19 6.62 39.31 12.51
C GLU A 19 5.99 39.08 11.13
N GLU A 20 5.95 40.12 10.30
CA GLU A 20 5.58 40.00 8.88
C GLU A 20 6.71 39.33 8.06
N PRO A 21 6.37 38.63 6.95
CA PRO A 21 7.31 37.77 6.25
C PRO A 21 8.31 38.53 5.37
N THR A 22 9.61 38.35 5.63
CA THR A 22 10.68 38.89 4.78
C THR A 22 10.78 38.11 3.45
N ALA A 23 10.51 38.80 2.33
CA ALA A 23 10.62 38.25 0.97
C ALA A 23 12.05 38.37 0.39
N LEU A 24 12.22 37.91 -0.88
CA LEU A 24 13.46 37.81 -1.68
C LEU A 24 14.24 36.49 -1.45
N ARG A 25 14.74 35.77 -2.47
CA ARG A 25 14.78 35.97 -3.95
C ARG A 25 14.86 34.63 -4.69
N LEU A 26 14.12 34.47 -5.78
CA LEU A 26 14.31 33.39 -6.77
C LEU A 26 15.38 33.77 -7.80
N PRO A 27 16.35 32.89 -8.14
CA PRO A 27 17.09 32.95 -9.40
C PRO A 27 16.18 32.66 -10.59
N ARG A 28 16.39 33.35 -11.72
CA ARG A 28 15.54 33.21 -12.92
C ARG A 28 15.88 31.98 -13.76
N SER A 29 14.86 31.50 -14.47
CA SER A 29 14.98 30.57 -15.59
C SER A 29 15.87 31.09 -16.73
N LYS A 30 16.40 30.17 -17.54
CA LYS A 30 16.84 30.44 -18.91
C LYS A 30 16.02 29.64 -19.91
N THR A 31 15.07 30.31 -20.53
CA THR A 31 14.71 30.07 -21.94
C THR A 31 15.87 30.58 -22.83
N GLU A 32 15.98 30.29 -24.14
CA GLU A 32 15.00 29.71 -25.06
C GLU A 32 15.64 29.04 -26.30
N THR A 33 14.98 27.98 -26.80
CA THR A 33 14.86 27.53 -28.22
C THR A 33 16.06 27.10 -29.09
N PRO A 34 15.79 26.25 -30.13
CA PRO A 34 16.79 25.68 -31.04
C PRO A 34 16.78 26.34 -32.44
N CYS A 35 17.58 25.80 -33.38
CA CYS A 35 17.23 25.86 -34.80
C CYS A 35 17.61 24.55 -35.52
N SER A 36 16.67 23.98 -36.27
CA SER A 36 16.85 22.81 -37.13
C SER A 36 16.72 23.24 -38.59
N ILE A 37 17.61 22.77 -39.47
CA ILE A 37 17.46 22.88 -40.92
C ILE A 37 17.76 21.53 -41.57
N ILE A 38 16.96 21.20 -42.58
CA ILE A 38 16.93 19.93 -43.31
C ILE A 38 17.41 20.18 -44.74
N ALA A 39 18.29 19.33 -45.28
CA ALA A 39 18.39 19.06 -46.72
C ALA A 39 19.20 17.77 -46.99
N THR A 40 18.92 17.12 -48.12
CA THR A 40 19.58 15.88 -48.58
C THR A 40 20.25 16.11 -49.96
N PRO A 41 20.43 15.13 -50.86
CA PRO A 41 21.73 14.47 -51.03
C PRO A 41 22.39 14.69 -52.41
N GLY A 42 23.67 14.31 -52.52
CA GLY A 42 24.39 14.13 -53.79
C GLY A 42 24.84 12.67 -53.97
N ALA A 43 24.96 12.20 -55.21
CA ALA A 43 25.19 10.79 -55.54
C ALA A 43 26.32 10.59 -56.59
N GLU A 44 26.66 9.32 -56.82
CA GLU A 44 27.59 8.81 -57.86
C GLU A 44 29.09 9.14 -57.64
N SER A 45 30.06 8.37 -58.17
CA SER A 45 29.98 7.21 -59.09
C SER A 45 30.91 6.04 -58.68
N ALA A 46 30.74 4.89 -59.34
CA ALA A 46 31.42 3.62 -59.04
C ALA A 46 32.90 3.51 -59.46
N ALA A 47 33.60 2.55 -58.85
CA ALA A 47 34.74 1.81 -59.42
C ALA A 47 34.70 0.36 -58.88
N ALA A 48 35.27 -0.62 -59.61
CA ALA A 48 35.08 -2.05 -59.32
C ALA A 48 36.40 -2.85 -59.26
N GLY A 49 36.40 -3.99 -58.55
CA GLY A 49 37.46 -5.00 -58.66
C GLY A 49 37.53 -6.01 -57.50
N GLY A 50 37.93 -7.25 -57.80
CA GLY A 50 38.45 -8.23 -56.83
C GLY A 50 37.47 -9.32 -56.36
N SER A 51 37.52 -10.50 -56.99
CA SER A 51 36.82 -11.70 -56.49
C SER A 51 37.67 -12.48 -55.47
N ALA A 52 37.05 -13.01 -54.41
CA ALA A 52 37.58 -14.15 -53.67
C ALA A 52 36.43 -14.99 -53.08
N LEU A 53 36.37 -16.27 -53.46
CA LEU A 53 35.40 -17.23 -52.91
C LEU A 53 35.79 -17.63 -51.48
N ARG A 54 34.83 -17.61 -50.55
CA ARG A 54 34.99 -18.20 -49.22
C ARG A 54 33.67 -18.85 -48.78
N GLU A 55 33.65 -20.18 -48.72
CA GLU A 55 32.50 -20.93 -48.23
C GLU A 55 32.28 -20.65 -46.73
N GLN A 56 31.24 -19.87 -46.41
CA GLN A 56 30.72 -19.80 -45.05
C GLN A 56 29.66 -20.88 -44.86
N ARG A 57 29.90 -21.78 -43.90
CA ARG A 57 28.86 -22.71 -43.41
C ARG A 57 27.76 -21.91 -42.72
N ILE A 58 26.68 -21.64 -43.43
CA ILE A 58 25.47 -21.05 -42.84
C ILE A 58 24.85 -22.07 -41.89
N SER A 59 25.02 -21.85 -40.59
CA SER A 59 24.25 -22.53 -39.56
C SER A 59 22.78 -22.10 -39.68
N LYS A 60 21.90 -23.05 -40.06
CA LYS A 60 20.46 -22.81 -40.12
C LYS A 60 19.85 -22.80 -38.71
N SER A 61 20.05 -21.71 -37.97
CA SER A 61 19.25 -21.44 -36.77
C SER A 61 17.83 -21.05 -37.18
N THR A 62 16.84 -21.72 -36.58
CA THR A 62 15.42 -21.50 -36.87
C THR A 62 15.00 -20.09 -36.40
N PRO A 63 14.08 -19.38 -37.08
CA PRO A 63 13.64 -18.05 -36.62
C PRO A 63 13.11 -18.01 -35.17
N ALA A 64 12.59 -19.13 -34.66
CA ALA A 64 12.21 -19.29 -33.25
C ALA A 64 13.41 -19.31 -32.29
N MET A 65 14.52 -19.97 -32.65
CA MET A 65 15.77 -19.93 -31.87
C MET A 65 16.35 -18.52 -31.85
N LEU A 66 16.43 -17.85 -33.00
CA LEU A 66 16.94 -16.48 -33.09
C LEU A 66 16.13 -15.50 -32.22
N ARG A 67 14.79 -15.66 -32.15
CA ARG A 67 13.96 -14.91 -31.19
C ARG A 67 14.25 -15.25 -29.74
N LEU A 68 14.41 -16.54 -29.40
CA LEU A 68 14.66 -16.99 -28.03
C LEU A 68 16.04 -16.55 -27.52
N ASP A 69 17.08 -16.62 -28.37
CA ASP A 69 18.44 -16.18 -28.04
C ASP A 69 18.56 -14.66 -28.00
N SER A 70 17.80 -13.93 -28.83
CA SER A 70 17.68 -12.47 -28.72
C SER A 70 17.02 -12.07 -27.39
N LEU A 71 16.04 -12.83 -26.92
CA LEU A 71 15.45 -12.63 -25.59
C LEU A 71 16.43 -13.02 -24.46
N LYS A 72 17.33 -14.00 -24.64
CA LYS A 72 18.35 -14.35 -23.63
C LYS A 72 19.37 -13.24 -23.41
N LYS A 73 19.87 -12.60 -24.47
CA LYS A 73 20.88 -11.53 -24.38
C LYS A 73 20.36 -10.27 -23.69
N ASN A 74 19.05 -10.04 -23.77
CA ASN A 74 18.40 -8.82 -23.31
C ASN A 74 17.62 -9.08 -22.00
N ARG A 75 18.33 -9.53 -20.95
CA ARG A 75 17.79 -9.73 -19.59
C ARG A 75 18.77 -9.19 -18.54
N PRO A 76 18.27 -8.69 -17.39
CA PRO A 76 19.14 -8.48 -16.24
C PRO A 76 19.67 -9.83 -15.73
N PRO A 77 20.92 -9.92 -15.23
CA PRO A 77 21.43 -11.15 -14.63
C PRO A 77 20.68 -11.49 -13.34
N PHE A 78 20.66 -12.78 -12.97
CA PHE A 78 20.15 -13.19 -11.65
C PHE A 78 21.10 -12.70 -10.53
N PRO A 79 20.58 -12.40 -9.32
CA PRO A 79 19.23 -12.65 -8.83
C PRO A 79 18.28 -11.47 -9.11
N TRP A 80 17.02 -11.76 -9.38
CA TRP A 80 16.00 -10.72 -9.63
C TRP A 80 15.25 -10.39 -8.34
N PHE A 81 15.47 -9.18 -7.84
CA PHE A 81 14.85 -8.63 -6.64
C PHE A 81 14.15 -7.30 -6.92
N GLY A 82 13.04 -7.05 -6.23
CA GLY A 82 12.49 -5.71 -6.03
C GLY A 82 12.28 -5.45 -4.54
N MET A 83 12.54 -4.22 -4.09
CA MET A 83 12.55 -3.89 -2.66
C MET A 83 11.87 -2.56 -2.37
N ASP A 84 10.98 -2.55 -1.37
CA ASP A 84 10.33 -1.36 -0.81
C ASP A 84 10.76 -1.18 0.64
N ILE A 85 11.59 -0.15 0.90
CA ILE A 85 12.04 0.24 2.24
C ILE A 85 11.03 1.24 2.82
N GLY A 86 9.94 0.73 3.38
CA GLY A 86 8.96 1.52 4.10
C GLY A 86 9.38 1.77 5.56
N GLY A 87 8.93 2.87 6.17
CA GLY A 87 9.37 3.29 7.51
C GLY A 87 9.22 2.24 8.62
N THR A 88 8.16 1.42 8.58
CA THR A 88 7.93 0.35 9.57
C THR A 88 8.32 -1.05 9.08
N LEU A 89 8.32 -1.28 7.76
CA LEU A 89 8.52 -2.59 7.14
C LEU A 89 9.27 -2.47 5.81
N VAL A 90 10.36 -3.20 5.68
CA VAL A 90 10.99 -3.52 4.38
C VAL A 90 10.27 -4.71 3.76
N LYS A 91 9.96 -4.63 2.47
CA LYS A 91 9.46 -5.77 1.68
C LYS A 91 10.43 -6.04 0.55
N LEU A 92 10.66 -7.33 0.30
CA LEU A 92 11.51 -7.88 -0.73
C LEU A 92 10.66 -8.87 -1.55
N VAL A 93 10.67 -8.71 -2.86
CA VAL A 93 10.09 -9.66 -3.80
C VAL A 93 11.24 -10.33 -4.55
N TYR A 94 11.22 -11.65 -4.64
CA TYR A 94 12.26 -12.45 -5.28
C TYR A 94 11.65 -13.37 -6.33
N PHE A 95 12.15 -13.31 -7.57
CA PHE A 95 11.79 -14.27 -8.61
C PHE A 95 12.78 -15.44 -8.62
N GLU A 96 12.29 -16.63 -8.28
CA GLU A 96 13.03 -17.88 -8.34
C GLU A 96 12.80 -18.56 -9.70
N PRO A 97 13.78 -18.59 -10.62
CA PRO A 97 13.64 -19.34 -11.86
C PRO A 97 13.54 -20.85 -11.59
N LYS A 98 12.59 -21.51 -12.27
CA LYS A 98 12.36 -22.97 -12.24
C LYS A 98 12.81 -23.67 -13.53
N ASP A 99 13.39 -22.91 -14.46
CA ASP A 99 13.74 -23.30 -15.83
C ASP A 99 15.25 -23.18 -16.13
N ILE A 100 16.09 -23.16 -15.08
CA ILE A 100 17.56 -23.16 -15.21
C ILE A 100 18.03 -24.40 -15.98
N THR A 101 18.87 -24.20 -17.00
CA THR A 101 19.53 -25.33 -17.70
C THR A 101 20.77 -25.80 -16.95
N ALA A 102 21.22 -27.03 -17.18
CA ALA A 102 22.46 -27.53 -16.59
C ALA A 102 23.70 -26.71 -16.99
N GLU A 103 23.65 -26.03 -18.14
CA GLU A 103 24.70 -25.10 -18.59
C GLU A 103 24.67 -23.81 -17.76
N GLU A 104 23.49 -23.21 -17.60
CA GLU A 104 23.28 -22.03 -16.74
C GLU A 104 23.63 -22.32 -15.27
N GLU A 105 23.31 -23.50 -14.75
CA GLU A 105 23.70 -23.92 -13.39
C GLU A 105 25.20 -24.23 -13.28
N GLN A 106 25.90 -24.54 -14.38
CA GLN A 106 27.36 -24.71 -14.36
C GLN A 106 28.09 -23.34 -14.37
N GLU A 107 27.54 -22.35 -15.10
CA GLU A 107 28.06 -20.97 -15.16
C GLU A 107 27.69 -20.13 -13.91
N GLU A 108 26.61 -20.48 -13.21
CA GLU A 108 26.14 -19.74 -12.04
C GLU A 108 27.12 -19.80 -10.86
N VAL A 109 27.52 -18.61 -10.36
CA VAL A 109 28.43 -18.44 -9.23
C VAL A 109 27.83 -19.03 -7.94
N GLU A 110 28.63 -19.73 -7.13
CA GLU A 110 28.15 -20.41 -5.90
C GLU A 110 27.47 -19.47 -4.89
N SER A 111 27.80 -18.18 -4.89
CA SER A 111 27.08 -17.17 -4.10
C SER A 111 25.60 -17.04 -4.51
N LEU A 112 25.29 -17.12 -5.81
CA LEU A 112 23.91 -17.06 -6.34
C LEU A 112 23.14 -18.34 -6.01
N LYS A 113 23.78 -19.51 -6.15
CA LYS A 113 23.24 -20.81 -5.70
C LYS A 113 22.93 -20.80 -4.21
N SER A 114 23.85 -20.26 -3.40
CA SER A 114 23.67 -20.10 -1.96
C SER A 114 22.50 -19.16 -1.63
N ILE A 115 22.38 -18.02 -2.32
CA ILE A 115 21.24 -17.09 -2.17
C ILE A 115 19.92 -17.76 -2.57
N ARG A 116 19.84 -18.41 -3.74
CA ARG A 116 18.65 -19.18 -4.18
C ARG A 116 18.25 -20.18 -3.10
N ARG A 117 19.19 -21.04 -2.70
CA ARG A 117 18.98 -22.10 -1.70
C ARG A 117 18.53 -21.53 -0.35
N TYR A 118 19.18 -20.48 0.14
CA TYR A 118 18.84 -19.84 1.41
C TYR A 118 17.42 -19.27 1.40
N LEU A 119 17.03 -18.59 0.34
CA LEU A 119 15.69 -17.99 0.21
C LEU A 119 14.59 -19.07 0.08
N THR A 120 14.83 -20.14 -0.67
CA THR A 120 13.79 -21.13 -0.97
C THR A 120 13.67 -22.23 0.09
N SER A 121 14.77 -22.63 0.75
CA SER A 121 14.75 -23.67 1.79
C SER A 121 14.29 -23.18 3.17
N HIS A 122 14.09 -21.87 3.36
CA HIS A 122 13.63 -21.29 4.62
C HIS A 122 12.34 -20.48 4.42
N THR A 123 11.56 -20.38 5.49
CA THR A 123 10.38 -19.50 5.61
C THR A 123 10.62 -18.34 6.58
N ALA A 124 11.71 -18.40 7.36
CA ALA A 124 12.17 -17.34 8.24
C ALA A 124 13.67 -17.09 8.03
N TYR A 125 14.10 -15.83 8.09
CA TYR A 125 15.46 -15.39 7.80
C TYR A 125 16.04 -14.61 8.99
N GLY A 126 17.05 -15.18 9.63
CA GLY A 126 17.53 -14.71 10.92
C GLY A 126 16.42 -14.79 11.98
N LYS A 127 16.26 -13.74 12.79
CA LYS A 127 15.15 -13.63 13.75
C LYS A 127 13.88 -12.99 13.19
N MET A 128 13.99 -12.12 12.17
CA MET A 128 12.94 -11.15 11.84
C MET A 128 12.38 -11.27 10.43
N GLY A 129 13.15 -11.80 9.48
CA GLY A 129 12.68 -11.97 8.11
C GLY A 129 11.66 -13.09 8.01
N ILE A 130 10.56 -12.85 7.30
CA ILE A 130 9.49 -13.84 7.08
C ILE A 130 9.17 -13.88 5.60
N ARG A 131 9.14 -15.08 5.03
CA ARG A 131 8.52 -15.34 3.73
C ARG A 131 7.05 -15.66 3.95
N ASP A 132 6.18 -14.81 3.43
CA ASP A 132 4.74 -15.06 3.41
C ASP A 132 4.45 -16.06 2.27
N VAL A 133 4.76 -17.34 2.50
CA VAL A 133 4.58 -18.46 1.53
C VAL A 133 3.12 -18.54 1.04
N HIS A 134 2.18 -17.99 1.80
CA HIS A 134 0.77 -17.87 1.44
C HIS A 134 0.49 -17.00 0.21
N LEU A 135 1.46 -16.18 -0.18
CA LEU A 135 1.44 -15.28 -1.34
C LEU A 135 2.28 -15.80 -2.53
N GLU A 136 2.89 -16.99 -2.46
CA GLU A 136 3.81 -17.46 -3.52
C GLU A 136 3.09 -17.66 -4.87
N LEU A 137 3.38 -16.81 -5.86
CA LEU A 137 2.85 -16.95 -7.22
C LEU A 137 3.71 -17.95 -8.00
N SER A 138 3.28 -19.21 -7.99
CA SER A 138 3.95 -20.30 -8.70
C SER A 138 3.76 -20.23 -10.22
N ASP A 139 4.71 -20.78 -10.97
CA ASP A 139 4.64 -20.97 -12.44
C ASP A 139 4.49 -19.68 -13.28
N LEU A 140 4.79 -18.52 -12.70
CA LEU A 140 4.79 -17.21 -13.35
C LEU A 140 5.82 -17.13 -14.49
N ILE A 141 5.44 -16.49 -15.60
CA ILE A 141 6.36 -16.14 -16.69
C ILE A 141 6.77 -14.66 -16.56
N LEU A 142 8.04 -14.40 -16.24
CA LEU A 142 8.61 -13.05 -16.11
C LEU A 142 9.82 -12.91 -17.05
N TRP A 143 9.82 -11.86 -17.89
CA TRP A 143 10.80 -11.63 -18.97
C TRP A 143 11.15 -12.87 -19.84
N GLY A 144 10.22 -13.82 -19.95
CA GLY A 144 10.43 -15.09 -20.66
C GLY A 144 11.35 -16.09 -19.94
N ARG A 145 11.36 -16.08 -18.61
CA ARG A 145 11.71 -17.20 -17.73
C ARG A 145 10.44 -17.71 -17.04
N LYS A 146 10.35 -19.01 -16.77
CA LYS A 146 9.33 -19.59 -15.89
C LYS A 146 9.87 -19.71 -14.47
N GLY A 147 9.14 -19.23 -13.47
CA GLY A 147 9.59 -19.23 -12.08
C GLY A 147 8.49 -18.99 -11.06
N ASN A 148 8.86 -18.93 -9.79
CA ASN A 148 7.95 -18.62 -8.68
C ASN A 148 8.30 -17.24 -8.11
N LEU A 149 7.28 -16.42 -7.81
CA LEU A 149 7.46 -15.12 -7.19
C LEU A 149 7.24 -15.22 -5.67
N HIS A 150 8.30 -14.99 -4.91
CA HIS A 150 8.35 -15.08 -3.45
C HIS A 150 8.20 -13.71 -2.81
N PHE A 151 7.38 -13.64 -1.75
CA PHE A 151 7.10 -12.41 -1.01
C PHE A 151 7.70 -12.50 0.39
N ILE A 152 8.64 -11.60 0.70
CA ILE A 152 9.45 -11.63 1.92
C ILE A 152 9.37 -10.26 2.59
N ARG A 153 9.16 -10.22 3.90
CA ARG A 153 9.20 -8.98 4.68
C ARG A 153 10.19 -9.07 5.82
N PHE A 154 10.82 -7.94 6.09
CA PHE A 154 11.60 -7.71 7.30
C PHE A 154 10.96 -6.51 7.99
N PRO A 155 10.44 -6.65 9.23
CA PRO A 155 10.08 -5.48 9.98
C PRO A 155 11.34 -4.67 10.26
N THR A 156 11.22 -3.34 10.32
CA THR A 156 12.32 -2.50 10.83
C THR A 156 12.62 -2.84 12.30
N HIS A 157 11.68 -3.51 12.99
CA HIS A 157 11.77 -4.11 14.33
C HIS A 157 10.59 -5.11 14.55
N GLU A 158 10.88 -6.43 14.65
CA GLU A 158 10.13 -7.63 15.15
C GLU A 158 8.55 -7.72 15.16
N LEU A 159 7.85 -8.85 14.86
CA LEU A 159 8.21 -10.20 14.35
C LEU A 159 7.04 -10.97 13.59
N PRO A 160 6.32 -12.06 14.06
CA PRO A 160 5.50 -12.96 13.20
C PRO A 160 3.96 -12.76 13.26
N GLY A 161 3.10 -13.46 12.50
CA GLY A 161 3.22 -14.47 11.41
C GLY A 161 1.83 -15.08 11.01
N VAL A 162 1.74 -16.05 10.05
CA VAL A 162 0.69 -17.11 9.84
C VAL A 162 0.41 -17.54 8.35
N VAL A 163 0.40 -18.88 8.12
CA VAL A 163 -0.33 -19.84 7.20
C VAL A 163 -0.77 -19.51 5.74
N SER A 164 -0.77 -20.56 4.89
CA SER A 164 -0.95 -20.61 3.42
C SER A 164 -2.33 -20.93 2.84
N GLY A 165 -2.65 -20.31 1.68
CA GLY A 165 -3.73 -20.69 0.75
C GLY A 165 -4.35 -19.48 0.02
N GLY A 166 -4.33 -19.45 -1.32
CA GLY A 166 -4.67 -18.25 -2.12
C GLY A 166 -5.93 -18.36 -3.00
N PRO A 167 -7.08 -17.79 -2.58
CA PRO A 167 -8.23 -17.47 -3.45
C PRO A 167 -7.95 -16.27 -4.38
N PRO A 168 -8.88 -15.81 -5.25
CA PRO A 168 -8.63 -14.72 -6.20
C PRO A 168 -8.16 -13.41 -5.55
N GLU A 169 -7.30 -12.68 -6.28
CA GLU A 169 -6.47 -11.58 -5.77
C GLU A 169 -7.25 -10.38 -5.25
N CYS A 170 -8.15 -9.84 -6.07
CA CYS A 170 -9.01 -8.74 -5.65
C CYS A 170 -10.33 -9.27 -5.10
N TYR A 171 -10.80 -8.66 -4.03
CA TYR A 171 -12.03 -9.03 -3.36
C TYR A 171 -12.70 -7.82 -2.70
N TYR A 172 -13.96 -7.99 -2.33
CA TYR A 172 -14.75 -7.01 -1.60
C TYR A 172 -15.67 -7.72 -0.60
N PHE A 173 -16.28 -6.96 0.31
CA PHE A 173 -17.38 -7.44 1.12
C PHE A 173 -18.69 -6.99 0.48
N GLU A 174 -19.54 -7.95 0.11
CA GLU A 174 -20.90 -7.66 -0.33
C GLU A 174 -21.79 -7.48 0.91
N HIS A 175 -22.83 -6.65 0.80
CA HIS A 175 -23.72 -6.28 1.92
C HIS A 175 -22.98 -5.91 3.22
N PRO A 176 -21.96 -5.02 3.19
CA PRO A 176 -21.12 -4.77 4.36
C PRO A 176 -21.87 -4.10 5.53
N THR A 177 -23.03 -3.51 5.25
CA THR A 177 -23.94 -2.91 6.24
C THR A 177 -24.86 -3.92 6.96
N ASP A 178 -24.92 -5.17 6.51
CA ASP A 178 -25.72 -6.25 7.09
C ASP A 178 -24.78 -7.34 7.64
N PRO A 179 -24.54 -7.41 8.96
CA PRO A 179 -23.60 -8.37 9.54
C PRO A 179 -23.92 -9.84 9.27
N GLU A 180 -25.19 -10.20 9.03
CA GLU A 180 -25.61 -11.58 8.73
C GLU A 180 -25.37 -11.95 7.26
N ARG A 181 -25.33 -10.96 6.35
CA ARG A 181 -25.11 -11.15 4.90
C ARG A 181 -23.73 -10.71 4.41
N CYS A 182 -22.89 -10.19 5.29
CA CYS A 182 -21.57 -9.62 4.99
C CYS A 182 -20.54 -10.70 4.56
N GLU A 183 -20.60 -11.11 3.29
CA GLU A 183 -19.74 -12.14 2.69
C GLU A 183 -18.60 -11.58 1.83
N GLN A 184 -17.46 -12.29 1.80
CA GLN A 184 -16.29 -11.92 0.99
C GLN A 184 -16.43 -12.49 -0.43
N LYS A 185 -16.51 -11.62 -1.44
CA LYS A 185 -16.63 -12.01 -2.86
C LYS A 185 -15.42 -11.57 -3.68
N ALA A 186 -15.09 -12.39 -4.68
CA ALA A 186 -14.07 -12.07 -5.67
C ALA A 186 -14.46 -10.84 -6.49
N TYR A 187 -13.47 -10.05 -6.91
CA TYR A 187 -13.65 -8.91 -7.80
C TYR A 187 -12.68 -9.01 -8.98
N ASN A 188 -13.14 -8.74 -10.20
CA ASN A 188 -12.32 -8.78 -11.40
C ASN A 188 -11.84 -7.35 -11.75
N LEU A 189 -10.52 -7.20 -11.94
CA LEU A 189 -9.85 -5.92 -12.27
C LEU A 189 -9.37 -5.84 -13.73
N GLU A 190 -9.92 -6.64 -14.65
CA GLU A 190 -9.59 -6.62 -16.10
C GLU A 190 -9.54 -5.22 -16.74
N ASN A 191 -10.46 -4.32 -16.38
CA ASN A 191 -10.36 -2.89 -16.67
C ASN A 191 -10.40 -2.09 -15.35
N PRO A 192 -9.24 -1.78 -14.74
CA PRO A 192 -9.20 -1.22 -13.40
C PRO A 192 -9.48 0.29 -13.36
N TYR A 193 -9.41 0.99 -14.49
CA TYR A 193 -9.41 2.45 -14.53
C TYR A 193 -10.80 3.08 -14.78
N PRO A 194 -11.15 4.21 -14.16
CA PRO A 194 -10.42 4.86 -13.07
C PRO A 194 -10.62 4.13 -11.73
N LEU A 195 -9.62 4.21 -10.86
CA LEU A 195 -9.70 3.79 -9.45
C LEU A 195 -9.02 4.79 -8.52
N LEU A 196 -9.42 4.76 -7.25
CA LEU A 196 -8.78 5.50 -6.17
C LEU A 196 -7.96 4.50 -5.32
N LEU A 197 -6.64 4.63 -5.33
CA LEU A 197 -5.72 3.78 -4.57
C LEU A 197 -5.40 4.43 -3.23
N VAL A 198 -5.71 3.74 -2.14
CA VAL A 198 -5.49 4.20 -0.76
C VAL A 198 -4.46 3.30 -0.09
N ASN A 199 -3.22 3.77 0.00
CA ASN A 199 -2.13 3.03 0.61
C ASN A 199 -1.98 3.40 2.09
N ILE A 200 -2.36 2.48 2.98
CA ILE A 200 -2.32 2.61 4.43
C ILE A 200 -1.06 1.94 4.98
N GLY A 201 0.04 2.71 5.01
CA GLY A 201 1.28 2.35 5.68
C GLY A 201 1.36 2.95 7.08
N SER A 202 2.55 3.42 7.47
CA SER A 202 2.77 4.16 8.71
C SER A 202 1.91 5.42 8.77
N GLY A 203 1.86 6.17 7.66
CA GLY A 203 0.81 7.14 7.32
C GLY A 203 0.07 6.70 6.04
N VAL A 204 -0.78 7.56 5.48
CA VAL A 204 -1.66 7.23 4.34
C VAL A 204 -1.41 8.15 3.15
N SER A 205 -1.42 7.59 1.94
CA SER A 205 -1.49 8.37 0.68
C SER A 205 -2.62 7.87 -0.21
N ILE A 206 -3.32 8.83 -0.83
CA ILE A 206 -4.49 8.60 -1.67
C ILE A 206 -4.15 9.08 -3.09
N LEU A 207 -4.30 8.19 -4.07
CA LEU A 207 -4.00 8.46 -5.48
C LEU A 207 -5.23 8.21 -6.35
N ALA A 208 -5.49 9.10 -7.29
CA ALA A 208 -6.42 8.85 -8.39
C ALA A 208 -5.63 8.31 -9.58
N VAL A 209 -6.06 7.17 -10.12
CA VAL A 209 -5.37 6.42 -11.18
C VAL A 209 -6.31 6.30 -12.37
N TYR A 210 -6.05 7.05 -13.44
CA TYR A 210 -6.91 7.15 -14.63
C TYR A 210 -6.43 6.26 -15.79
N SER A 211 -5.14 5.92 -15.82
CA SER A 211 -4.56 4.87 -16.65
C SER A 211 -3.30 4.34 -15.99
N LYS A 212 -2.60 3.39 -16.64
CA LYS A 212 -1.30 2.88 -16.19
C LYS A 212 -0.29 4.02 -15.94
N ASP A 213 -0.20 4.94 -16.88
CA ASP A 213 0.84 5.99 -16.90
C ASP A 213 0.28 7.39 -16.58
N ASN A 214 -1.01 7.50 -16.24
CA ASN A 214 -1.66 8.73 -15.78
C ASN A 214 -2.32 8.52 -14.40
N TYR A 215 -1.64 9.01 -13.36
CA TYR A 215 -2.11 9.03 -11.98
C TYR A 215 -1.62 10.28 -11.25
N LYS A 216 -2.33 10.68 -10.19
CA LYS A 216 -1.94 11.79 -9.31
C LYS A 216 -2.13 11.41 -7.84
N ARG A 217 -1.24 11.86 -6.95
CA ARG A 217 -1.50 11.82 -5.50
C ARG A 217 -2.48 12.96 -5.17
N VAL A 218 -3.71 12.60 -4.83
CA VAL A 218 -4.79 13.54 -4.50
C VAL A 218 -4.49 14.20 -3.15
N THR A 219 -4.20 13.38 -2.13
CA THR A 219 -3.89 13.84 -0.77
C THR A 219 -3.26 12.70 0.06
N GLY A 220 -3.17 12.88 1.38
CA GLY A 220 -2.92 11.83 2.35
C GLY A 220 -3.22 12.31 3.77
N THR A 221 -3.05 11.43 4.75
CA THR A 221 -3.14 11.78 6.17
C THR A 221 -1.98 11.15 6.94
N SER A 222 -1.50 11.85 7.97
CA SER A 222 -0.54 11.29 8.94
C SER A 222 -1.18 10.26 9.87
N LEU A 223 -2.51 10.25 9.98
CA LEU A 223 -3.30 9.30 10.77
C LEU A 223 -3.41 7.95 10.04
N GLY A 224 -2.39 7.10 10.21
CA GLY A 224 -2.27 5.79 9.57
C GLY A 224 -1.99 4.65 10.54
N GLY A 225 -1.48 3.53 10.03
CA GLY A 225 -1.20 2.34 10.84
C GLY A 225 -0.11 2.56 11.89
N GLY A 226 0.81 3.50 11.66
CA GLY A 226 1.80 3.92 12.65
C GLY A 226 1.17 4.72 13.80
N THR A 227 0.12 5.50 13.52
CA THR A 227 -0.66 6.20 14.55
C THR A 227 -1.47 5.22 15.38
N PHE A 228 -2.12 4.23 14.74
CA PHE A 228 -2.80 3.15 15.45
C PHE A 228 -1.84 2.41 16.39
N LEU A 229 -0.73 1.89 15.86
CA LEU A 229 0.23 1.12 16.66
C LEU A 229 0.83 1.96 17.78
N GLY A 230 1.31 3.18 17.49
CA GLY A 230 1.92 4.06 18.48
C GLY A 230 0.96 4.45 19.63
N LEU A 231 -0.30 4.74 19.31
CA LEU A 231 -1.31 5.04 20.34
C LEU A 231 -1.68 3.78 21.14
N CYS A 232 -1.83 2.62 20.51
CA CYS A 232 -2.05 1.36 21.24
C CYS A 232 -0.88 1.05 22.20
N CYS A 233 0.37 1.16 21.75
CA CYS A 233 1.54 0.99 22.62
C CYS A 233 1.51 1.92 23.84
N LEU A 234 1.12 3.19 23.67
CA LEU A 234 1.04 4.17 24.76
C LEU A 234 -0.16 3.92 25.71
N LEU A 235 -1.31 3.50 25.17
CA LEU A 235 -2.56 3.36 25.93
C LEU A 235 -2.74 1.99 26.59
N THR A 236 -2.14 0.94 26.01
CA THR A 236 -2.30 -0.45 26.50
C THR A 236 -0.99 -1.09 26.95
N GLY A 237 0.16 -0.60 26.47
CA GLY A 237 1.45 -1.25 26.68
C GLY A 237 1.72 -2.45 25.76
N CYS A 238 0.88 -2.69 24.73
CA CYS A 238 1.19 -3.70 23.71
C CYS A 238 2.50 -3.37 22.99
N SER A 239 3.25 -4.39 22.60
CA SER A 239 4.55 -4.25 21.93
C SER A 239 4.53 -4.64 20.44
N THR A 240 3.46 -5.28 19.95
CA THR A 240 3.33 -5.70 18.55
C THR A 240 2.00 -5.28 17.92
N PHE A 241 1.97 -5.25 16.58
CA PHE A 241 0.77 -4.95 15.81
C PHE A 241 -0.30 -6.05 15.94
N GLU A 242 0.12 -7.30 15.92
CA GLU A 242 -0.71 -8.49 16.13
C GLU A 242 -1.36 -8.48 17.53
N GLU A 243 -0.63 -8.11 18.59
CA GLU A 243 -1.16 -7.93 19.94
C GLU A 243 -2.16 -6.76 20.02
N ALA A 244 -1.87 -5.63 19.38
CA ALA A 244 -2.79 -4.49 19.31
C ALA A 244 -4.12 -4.86 18.60
N LEU A 245 -4.08 -5.71 17.57
CA LEU A 245 -5.27 -6.23 16.91
C LEU A 245 -6.03 -7.26 17.75
N ALA A 246 -5.33 -8.10 18.52
CA ALA A 246 -5.96 -9.03 19.47
C ALA A 246 -6.76 -8.25 20.53
N MET A 247 -6.11 -7.29 21.20
CA MET A 247 -6.78 -6.38 22.16
C MET A 247 -7.96 -5.63 21.51
N ALA A 248 -7.78 -5.11 20.29
CA ALA A 248 -8.84 -4.41 19.59
C ALA A 248 -10.01 -5.33 19.19
N THR A 249 -9.81 -6.65 19.07
CA THR A 249 -10.88 -7.60 18.74
C THR A 249 -11.82 -7.80 19.93
N GLU A 250 -11.28 -7.88 21.14
CA GLU A 250 -12.02 -8.15 22.38
C GLU A 250 -12.72 -6.91 22.98
N GLY A 251 -12.24 -5.70 22.69
CA GLY A 251 -12.75 -4.46 23.29
C GLY A 251 -14.04 -3.88 22.70
N GLU A 252 -14.63 -2.92 23.41
CA GLU A 252 -15.84 -2.19 23.01
C GLU A 252 -15.59 -0.67 22.93
N SER A 253 -15.42 -0.12 21.71
CA SER A 253 -15.11 1.31 21.53
C SER A 253 -16.18 2.25 22.07
N THR A 254 -17.44 1.82 22.14
CA THR A 254 -18.58 2.59 22.65
C THR A 254 -18.52 2.88 24.17
N ARG A 255 -17.53 2.32 24.89
CA ARG A 255 -17.19 2.72 26.26
C ARG A 255 -16.24 3.93 26.32
N VAL A 256 -15.45 4.14 25.27
CA VAL A 256 -14.39 5.15 25.13
C VAL A 256 -14.84 6.36 24.29
N ASP A 257 -15.47 6.08 23.15
CA ASP A 257 -16.04 7.08 22.24
C ASP A 257 -17.34 7.68 22.80
N LYS A 258 -17.62 8.93 22.44
CA LYS A 258 -18.92 9.58 22.69
C LYS A 258 -19.77 9.56 21.42
N LEU A 259 -21.00 9.09 21.53
CA LEU A 259 -21.89 8.84 20.40
C LEU A 259 -22.92 9.96 20.22
N VAL A 260 -23.62 9.97 19.08
CA VAL A 260 -24.73 10.93 18.83
C VAL A 260 -25.81 10.81 19.90
N ARG A 261 -26.18 9.59 20.32
CA ARG A 261 -27.16 9.37 21.41
C ARG A 261 -26.70 9.89 22.77
N ASP A 262 -25.39 9.96 23.01
CA ASP A 262 -24.81 10.47 24.27
C ASP A 262 -24.90 12.02 24.36
N ILE A 263 -25.31 12.68 23.27
CA ILE A 263 -25.48 14.13 23.15
C ILE A 263 -26.97 14.49 22.93
N TYR A 264 -27.67 13.74 22.07
CA TYR A 264 -29.04 14.05 21.64
C TYR A 264 -30.11 13.15 22.29
N GLY A 265 -29.74 12.11 23.04
CA GLY A 265 -30.66 11.11 23.60
C GLY A 265 -31.21 10.09 22.58
N GLY A 266 -30.84 10.23 21.31
CA GLY A 266 -31.28 9.38 20.20
C GLY A 266 -30.58 9.75 18.90
N ASP A 267 -31.28 9.65 17.77
CA ASP A 267 -30.80 10.07 16.45
C ASP A 267 -30.87 11.59 16.29
N TYR A 268 -29.94 12.17 15.53
CA TYR A 268 -30.03 13.57 15.08
C TYR A 268 -30.68 13.65 13.70
N GLU A 269 -32.00 13.46 13.69
CA GLU A 269 -32.86 13.28 12.50
C GLU A 269 -32.63 14.33 11.40
N ARG A 270 -32.46 15.61 11.79
CA ARG A 270 -32.34 16.76 10.86
C ARG A 270 -31.23 16.59 9.81
N PHE A 271 -30.16 15.86 10.14
CA PHE A 271 -29.04 15.57 9.23
C PHE A 271 -28.85 14.08 8.99
N GLY A 272 -29.77 13.22 9.43
CA GLY A 272 -29.71 11.77 9.25
C GLY A 272 -28.51 11.10 9.95
N LEU A 273 -28.05 11.65 11.08
CA LEU A 273 -26.97 11.05 11.86
C LEU A 273 -27.58 10.12 12.94
N PRO A 274 -27.39 8.79 12.84
CA PRO A 274 -28.02 7.85 13.76
C PRO A 274 -27.34 7.86 15.14
N GLY A 275 -28.10 7.53 16.18
CA GLY A 275 -27.66 7.63 17.58
C GLY A 275 -26.47 6.73 17.93
N TRP A 276 -26.21 5.67 17.16
CA TRP A 276 -25.04 4.81 17.33
C TRP A 276 -23.74 5.37 16.73
N ALA A 277 -23.82 6.38 15.86
CA ALA A 277 -22.63 6.95 15.22
C ALA A 277 -21.73 7.66 16.25
N VAL A 278 -20.41 7.56 16.06
CA VAL A 278 -19.42 8.29 16.87
C VAL A 278 -19.53 9.78 16.57
N ALA A 279 -19.85 10.58 17.58
CA ALA A 279 -19.87 12.04 17.50
C ALA A 279 -18.53 12.66 17.93
N SER A 280 -17.82 12.01 18.87
CA SER A 280 -16.45 12.36 19.26
C SER A 280 -15.70 11.10 19.66
N SER A 281 -14.72 10.70 18.85
CA SER A 281 -13.73 9.68 19.22
C SER A 281 -13.06 10.02 20.55
N PHE A 282 -12.88 9.03 21.43
CA PHE A 282 -12.39 9.17 22.81
C PHE A 282 -13.18 10.19 23.68
N GLY A 283 -14.34 10.68 23.22
CA GLY A 283 -15.04 11.81 23.83
C GLY A 283 -15.63 11.53 25.21
N ASN A 284 -15.70 10.27 25.66
CA ASN A 284 -16.08 9.92 27.03
C ASN A 284 -14.87 9.88 27.99
N MET A 285 -13.63 9.92 27.48
CA MET A 285 -12.39 9.91 28.29
C MET A 285 -12.06 11.23 28.97
N ILE A 286 -12.86 12.29 28.77
CA ILE A 286 -12.79 13.52 29.57
C ILE A 286 -13.27 13.28 31.01
N CYS A 287 -14.24 12.39 31.22
CA CYS A 287 -14.78 12.04 32.54
C CYS A 287 -13.82 11.07 33.26
N LYS A 288 -13.52 11.32 34.54
CA LYS A 288 -12.57 10.48 35.29
C LYS A 288 -13.14 9.08 35.52
N GLU A 289 -14.40 9.02 35.93
CA GLU A 289 -15.15 7.81 36.25
C GLU A 289 -15.24 6.87 35.03
N LYS A 290 -15.25 7.44 33.81
CA LYS A 290 -15.16 6.70 32.56
C LYS A 290 -13.75 6.15 32.34
N ARG A 291 -12.70 6.96 32.46
CA ARG A 291 -11.29 6.50 32.36
C ARG A 291 -10.97 5.37 33.35
N ASP A 292 -11.45 5.50 34.58
CA ASP A 292 -11.26 4.53 35.66
C ASP A 292 -12.08 3.21 35.43
N SER A 293 -12.88 3.13 34.36
CA SER A 293 -13.80 2.01 34.06
C SER A 293 -13.62 1.33 32.69
N VAL A 294 -12.73 1.84 31.83
CA VAL A 294 -12.42 1.23 30.52
C VAL A 294 -11.27 0.26 30.61
N SER A 295 -11.28 -0.77 29.77
CA SER A 295 -10.18 -1.72 29.65
C SER A 295 -9.16 -1.28 28.59
N LYS A 296 -8.03 -1.98 28.51
CA LYS A 296 -7.01 -1.74 27.47
C LYS A 296 -7.53 -2.12 26.08
N GLU A 297 -8.35 -3.16 26.04
CA GLU A 297 -9.00 -3.71 24.86
C GLU A 297 -9.99 -2.68 24.30
N ASP A 298 -10.80 -2.03 25.16
CA ASP A 298 -11.68 -0.93 24.75
C ASP A 298 -10.90 0.22 24.09
N LEU A 299 -9.74 0.60 24.67
CA LEU A 299 -8.86 1.64 24.14
C LEU A 299 -8.21 1.23 22.80
N ALA A 300 -7.77 -0.02 22.66
CA ALA A 300 -7.26 -0.54 21.39
C ALA A 300 -8.34 -0.53 20.30
N ARG A 301 -9.57 -0.96 20.63
CA ARG A 301 -10.72 -0.96 19.72
C ARG A 301 -11.12 0.46 19.31
N ALA A 302 -11.17 1.41 20.26
CA ALA A 302 -11.45 2.81 19.96
C ALA A 302 -10.36 3.47 19.09
N THR A 303 -9.09 3.12 19.31
CA THR A 303 -7.97 3.55 18.46
C THR A 303 -8.16 3.03 17.03
N LEU A 304 -8.45 1.73 16.87
CA LEU A 304 -8.67 1.10 15.56
C LEU A 304 -9.85 1.72 14.81
N VAL A 305 -11.00 1.87 15.49
CA VAL A 305 -12.23 2.46 14.94
C VAL A 305 -12.01 3.91 14.52
N THR A 306 -11.33 4.70 15.35
CA THR A 306 -11.04 6.12 15.08
C THR A 306 -10.16 6.31 13.85
N ILE A 307 -9.03 5.60 13.77
CA ILE A 307 -8.11 5.69 12.63
C ILE A 307 -8.80 5.18 11.34
N THR A 308 -9.50 4.05 11.42
CA THR A 308 -10.15 3.43 10.25
C THR A 308 -11.29 4.28 9.70
N ASN A 309 -12.14 4.84 10.57
CA ASN A 309 -13.23 5.73 10.15
C ASN A 309 -12.71 7.09 9.63
N ASN A 310 -11.60 7.61 10.17
CA ASN A 310 -10.96 8.81 9.65
C ASN A 310 -10.47 8.58 8.20
N ILE A 311 -9.76 7.47 7.96
CA ILE A 311 -9.31 7.07 6.62
C ILE A 311 -10.51 6.89 5.68
N GLY A 312 -11.53 6.13 6.08
CA GLY A 312 -12.74 5.93 5.28
C GLY A 312 -13.47 7.24 4.91
N SER A 313 -13.56 8.19 5.84
CA SER A 313 -14.17 9.50 5.61
C SER A 313 -13.38 10.37 4.62
N ILE A 314 -12.06 10.49 4.81
CA ILE A 314 -11.17 11.22 3.88
C ILE A 314 -11.23 10.58 2.49
N THR A 315 -11.17 9.25 2.43
CA THR A 315 -11.30 8.48 1.20
C THR A 315 -12.64 8.72 0.49
N ARG A 316 -13.76 8.73 1.21
CA ARG A 316 -15.10 9.05 0.65
C ARG A 316 -15.11 10.44 0.01
N MET A 317 -14.52 11.44 0.68
CA MET A 317 -14.44 12.80 0.14
C MET A 317 -13.57 12.88 -1.13
N CYS A 318 -12.45 12.18 -1.16
CA CYS A 318 -11.59 12.09 -2.35
C CYS A 318 -12.29 11.39 -3.52
N ALA A 319 -12.94 10.25 -3.25
CA ALA A 319 -13.68 9.47 -4.24
C ALA A 319 -14.80 10.29 -4.92
N LEU A 320 -15.59 11.02 -4.12
CA LEU A 320 -16.64 11.91 -4.62
C LEU A 320 -16.07 13.10 -5.42
N ASN A 321 -15.00 13.74 -4.94
CA ASN A 321 -14.38 14.88 -5.63
C ASN A 321 -13.73 14.51 -6.98
N GLU A 322 -13.15 13.31 -7.07
CA GLU A 322 -12.54 12.78 -8.30
C GLU A 322 -13.55 12.06 -9.22
N ASN A 323 -14.79 11.86 -8.78
CA ASN A 323 -15.83 11.08 -9.46
C ASN A 323 -15.41 9.61 -9.72
N ILE A 324 -14.87 8.94 -8.70
CA ILE A 324 -14.36 7.57 -8.77
C ILE A 324 -15.06 6.66 -7.76
N GLU A 325 -15.87 5.72 -8.25
CA GLU A 325 -16.65 4.78 -7.43
C GLU A 325 -15.84 3.63 -6.82
N ARG A 326 -14.74 3.22 -7.49
CA ARG A 326 -13.91 2.08 -7.07
C ARG A 326 -12.73 2.54 -6.23
N VAL A 327 -12.72 2.12 -4.97
CA VAL A 327 -11.67 2.44 -4.01
C VAL A 327 -10.90 1.17 -3.67
N VAL A 328 -9.64 1.09 -4.05
CA VAL A 328 -8.75 -0.02 -3.67
C VAL A 328 -7.93 0.38 -2.46
N PHE A 329 -8.14 -0.31 -1.34
CA PHE A 329 -7.29 -0.17 -0.16
C PHE A 329 -6.14 -1.17 -0.19
N VAL A 330 -4.95 -0.71 0.15
CA VAL A 330 -3.71 -1.50 0.25
C VAL A 330 -2.88 -1.03 1.45
N GLY A 331 -1.75 -1.69 1.70
CA GLY A 331 -0.81 -1.35 2.77
C GLY A 331 -0.94 -2.25 4.00
N ASN A 332 0.18 -2.44 4.71
CA ASN A 332 0.30 -3.44 5.77
C ASN A 332 -0.56 -3.16 7.03
N PHE A 333 -1.20 -2.00 7.17
CA PHE A 333 -2.22 -1.80 8.22
C PHE A 333 -3.40 -2.77 8.08
N LEU A 334 -3.67 -3.27 6.87
CA LEU A 334 -4.76 -4.20 6.63
C LEU A 334 -4.36 -5.67 6.83
N ARG A 335 -3.06 -5.98 6.99
CA ARG A 335 -2.56 -7.35 7.18
C ARG A 335 -3.23 -7.99 8.39
N VAL A 336 -3.90 -9.12 8.17
CA VAL A 336 -4.74 -9.86 9.14
C VAL A 336 -5.82 -9.03 9.86
N ASN A 337 -6.10 -7.81 9.40
CA ASN A 337 -6.97 -6.82 10.03
C ASN A 337 -8.34 -6.76 9.35
N THR A 338 -9.01 -7.91 9.27
CA THR A 338 -10.35 -8.07 8.68
C THR A 338 -11.38 -7.15 9.34
N LEU A 339 -11.19 -6.81 10.63
CA LEU A 339 -12.01 -5.84 11.36
C LEU A 339 -11.97 -4.46 10.70
N SER A 340 -10.78 -3.95 10.35
CA SER A 340 -10.67 -2.65 9.66
C SER A 340 -11.12 -2.73 8.20
N MET A 341 -10.90 -3.84 7.51
CA MET A 341 -11.44 -4.04 6.16
C MET A 341 -12.97 -3.97 6.14
N LYS A 342 -13.64 -4.67 7.08
CA LYS A 342 -15.11 -4.62 7.21
C LYS A 342 -15.60 -3.22 7.61
N LEU A 343 -14.91 -2.51 8.51
CA LEU A 343 -15.23 -1.11 8.86
C LEU A 343 -15.09 -0.16 7.65
N LEU A 344 -14.05 -0.30 6.82
CA LEU A 344 -13.88 0.50 5.61
C LEU A 344 -14.99 0.21 4.58
N ALA A 345 -15.33 -1.06 4.38
CA ALA A 345 -16.42 -1.46 3.49
C ALA A 345 -17.77 -0.93 3.97
N TYR A 346 -18.06 -1.07 5.27
CA TYR A 346 -19.26 -0.50 5.91
C TYR A 346 -19.33 1.02 5.73
N ALA A 347 -18.25 1.72 6.04
CA ALA A 347 -18.22 3.18 6.04
C ALA A 347 -18.35 3.76 4.62
N LEU A 348 -17.72 3.15 3.61
CA LEU A 348 -17.87 3.61 2.23
C LEU A 348 -19.28 3.34 1.71
N ASP A 349 -19.84 2.15 1.93
CA ASP A 349 -21.17 1.81 1.46
C ASP A 349 -22.24 2.68 2.13
N TYR A 350 -22.30 2.69 3.47
CA TYR A 350 -23.30 3.42 4.26
C TYR A 350 -23.28 4.93 3.97
N TRP A 351 -22.11 5.58 4.08
CA TRP A 351 -22.01 7.03 3.90
C TRP A 351 -22.04 7.47 2.42
N SER A 352 -22.01 6.55 1.46
CA SER A 352 -22.23 6.86 0.03
C SER A 352 -23.59 6.38 -0.50
N LYS A 353 -24.40 5.69 0.32
CA LYS A 353 -25.64 5.02 -0.09
C LYS A 353 -25.39 3.99 -1.20
N GLY A 354 -24.32 3.21 -1.08
CA GLY A 354 -23.92 2.14 -2.01
C GLY A 354 -23.24 2.61 -3.30
N GLN A 355 -22.89 3.91 -3.43
CA GLN A 355 -22.20 4.44 -4.62
C GLN A 355 -20.71 4.10 -4.67
N LEU A 356 -20.04 4.00 -3.51
CA LEU A 356 -18.61 3.70 -3.43
C LEU A 356 -18.37 2.25 -3.00
N LYS A 357 -17.54 1.53 -3.75
CA LYS A 357 -17.16 0.15 -3.46
C LYS A 357 -15.72 0.06 -2.92
N ALA A 358 -15.59 -0.43 -1.70
CA ALA A 358 -14.32 -0.81 -1.09
C ALA A 358 -13.83 -2.14 -1.69
N LEU A 359 -12.63 -2.11 -2.26
CA LEU A 359 -11.90 -3.24 -2.83
C LEU A 359 -10.60 -3.45 -2.05
N PHE A 360 -10.19 -4.70 -1.93
CA PHE A 360 -8.99 -5.14 -1.22
C PHE A 360 -8.18 -6.10 -2.10
N LEU A 361 -6.89 -6.25 -1.80
CA LEU A 361 -5.93 -7.07 -2.55
C LEU A 361 -5.18 -7.99 -1.56
N ARG A 362 -4.86 -9.24 -1.93
CA ARG A 362 -4.12 -10.15 -1.03
C ARG A 362 -2.66 -9.75 -0.89
N HIS A 363 -2.07 -9.17 -1.93
CA HIS A 363 -0.69 -8.68 -1.92
C HIS A 363 -0.59 -7.20 -1.49
N GLU A 364 -1.60 -6.69 -0.76
CA GLU A 364 -1.73 -5.31 -0.26
C GLU A 364 -0.43 -4.71 0.31
N GLY A 365 0.41 -5.51 0.96
CA GLY A 365 1.67 -5.06 1.55
C GLY A 365 2.84 -4.87 0.59
N TYR A 366 2.75 -5.35 -0.65
CA TYR A 366 3.91 -5.71 -1.48
C TYR A 366 4.04 -4.99 -2.83
N PHE A 367 3.00 -4.29 -3.30
CA PHE A 367 2.99 -3.69 -4.65
C PHE A 367 4.17 -2.74 -4.95
N GLY A 368 4.68 -2.02 -3.95
CA GLY A 368 5.88 -1.19 -4.12
C GLY A 368 7.15 -2.00 -4.46
N ALA A 369 7.33 -3.14 -3.81
CA ALA A 369 8.45 -4.05 -4.09
C ALA A 369 8.28 -4.80 -5.42
N VAL A 370 7.03 -5.12 -5.82
CA VAL A 370 6.74 -5.65 -7.17
C VAL A 370 7.04 -4.60 -8.24
N GLY A 371 6.67 -3.33 -8.02
CA GLY A 371 7.03 -2.23 -8.91
C GLY A 371 8.55 -2.08 -9.06
N ALA A 372 9.28 -2.05 -7.95
CA ALA A 372 10.74 -2.00 -7.96
C ALA A 372 11.41 -3.20 -8.65
N LEU A 373 10.78 -4.38 -8.67
CA LEU A 373 11.23 -5.52 -9.46
C LEU A 373 11.02 -5.26 -10.96
N LEU A 374 9.84 -4.77 -11.36
CA LEU A 374 9.49 -4.53 -12.76
C LEU A 374 10.25 -3.35 -13.41
N GLU A 375 10.80 -2.44 -12.59
CA GLU A 375 11.75 -1.39 -13.01
C GLU A 375 13.19 -1.88 -13.21
N LEU A 376 13.52 -3.15 -12.91
CA LEU A 376 14.76 -3.73 -13.44
C LEU A 376 14.68 -3.70 -14.97
N PRO A 377 15.70 -3.18 -15.67
CA PRO A 377 15.60 -2.95 -17.10
C PRO A 377 15.42 -4.28 -17.85
N ASN A 378 14.46 -4.31 -18.78
CA ASN A 378 14.69 -5.02 -20.04
C ASN A 378 15.78 -4.22 -20.79
N PRO A 379 16.97 -4.77 -21.06
CA PRO A 379 17.77 -4.28 -22.16
C PRO A 379 16.93 -4.28 -23.46
N SER A 380 16.99 -3.20 -24.22
CA SER A 380 16.22 -2.97 -25.45
C SER A 380 16.68 -3.87 -26.60
#